data_AF-A0A1I5Q4A5-F1
#
_entry.id   AF-A0A1I5Q4A5-F1
#
_cell.length_a   1.000
_cell.length_b   1.000
_cell.length_c   1.000
_cell.angle_alpha   90.00
_cell.angle_beta   90.00
_cell.angle_gamma   90.00
#
_symmetry.space_group_name_H-M   'P 1'
#
loop_
_entity.id
_entity.type
_entity.pdbx_description
1 polymer ?
#
loop_
_entity_poly.entity_id
_entity_poly.type
_entity_poly.pdbx_seq_one_letter_code
_entity_poly.pdbx_strand_id
1 'polypeptide(L)'
;MKDKFILNTNDYTYAPYSNKGFSGQLYLATPKNGGKRLIIKHENPCSAGNEFMYSRLAGLLGIPTPTTYLMNVAKEDAHLFASPYVVGIEYIDGLRSFTSDELNDPKYAVMPGSNFANVKYDYAGHYTLAIMFDQSDAIQLSMTPDEHIVGFDFSDSFCFTKAMMDAFKVSRKVGLQLLQNGLQAFREKNFDRAVKCAAPIIAKHINYSDKDAVGILHTPMKRFELIDQKEIDKLLNAVGEIYPEEIVSFYTEYIAELRRKIDEYIPIAENYRSPEEVRAALSSNYEAKYNQRIETVRAEFGSRAVKELIAEADDVLKTHRSPAFSLDDLEGTIFAIMDAFIIAKRKNAEKYTPKKYRKDAADEV
;
A
#
# COMPACT_ATOMS: atom_id res chain seq x y z
N MET A 1 -14.23 28.11 -8.30
CA MET A 1 -12.92 28.58 -8.82
C MET A 1 -12.50 27.61 -9.89
N LYS A 2 -11.96 28.03 -11.05
CA LYS A 2 -11.29 27.07 -11.94
C LYS A 2 -10.15 26.43 -11.14
N ASP A 3 -10.07 25.11 -11.12
CA ASP A 3 -8.97 24.40 -10.48
C ASP A 3 -7.68 24.78 -11.19
N LYS A 4 -6.91 25.69 -10.58
CA LYS A 4 -5.65 26.16 -11.17
C LYS A 4 -4.58 25.16 -10.79
N PHE A 5 -4.28 24.23 -11.69
CA PHE A 5 -3.22 23.23 -11.51
C PHE A 5 -1.82 23.77 -11.83
N ILE A 6 -1.76 24.78 -12.70
CA ILE A 6 -0.52 25.38 -13.19
C ILE A 6 -0.46 26.86 -12.79
N LEU A 7 0.64 27.26 -12.18
CA LEU A 7 0.95 28.66 -11.82
C LEU A 7 2.13 29.16 -12.66
N ASN A 8 2.30 30.48 -12.79
CA ASN A 8 3.46 31.05 -13.50
C ASN A 8 4.53 31.48 -12.50
N THR A 9 5.80 31.30 -12.84
CA THR A 9 6.90 31.70 -11.95
C THR A 9 7.00 33.23 -11.79
N ASN A 10 6.65 33.98 -12.83
CA ASN A 10 6.69 35.44 -12.80
C ASN A 10 5.65 36.06 -11.85
N ASP A 11 4.69 35.29 -11.35
CA ASP A 11 3.72 35.71 -10.32
C ASP A 11 4.34 35.73 -8.90
N TYR A 12 5.59 35.26 -8.74
CA TYR A 12 6.23 35.06 -7.44
C TYR A 12 7.61 35.73 -7.33
N THR A 13 8.04 35.98 -6.09
CA THR A 13 9.41 36.30 -5.72
C THR A 13 10.02 35.14 -4.92
N TYR A 14 11.31 34.89 -5.08
CA TYR A 14 11.97 33.69 -4.55
C TYR A 14 13.07 34.05 -3.54
N ALA A 15 13.08 33.36 -2.40
CA ALA A 15 14.16 33.42 -1.42
C ALA A 15 14.65 32.01 -1.10
N PRO A 16 15.97 31.77 -0.88
CA PRO A 16 16.47 30.47 -0.46
C PRO A 16 15.74 29.96 0.78
N TYR A 17 15.40 28.68 0.79
CA TYR A 17 14.69 28.03 1.88
C TYR A 17 15.41 26.75 2.29
N SER A 18 15.44 26.47 3.59
CA SER A 18 15.99 25.23 4.13
C SER A 18 15.01 24.62 5.13
N ASN A 19 14.78 23.32 4.97
CA ASN A 19 14.00 22.51 5.91
C ASN A 19 14.59 21.10 5.94
N LYS A 20 14.61 20.46 7.12
CA LYS A 20 15.20 19.13 7.32
C LYS A 20 14.44 17.98 6.63
N GLY A 21 13.24 18.23 6.09
CA GLY A 21 12.40 17.20 5.45
C GLY A 21 12.45 17.14 3.92
N PHE A 22 13.12 18.08 3.25
CA PHE A 22 13.12 18.14 1.78
C PHE A 22 14.56 18.12 1.25
N SER A 23 14.83 17.26 0.27
CA SER A 23 16.12 17.20 -0.41
C SER A 23 16.27 18.27 -1.49
N GLY A 24 17.51 18.69 -1.74
CA GLY A 24 17.87 19.63 -2.81
C GLY A 24 17.79 21.10 -2.40
N GLN A 25 18.21 21.99 -3.29
CA GLN A 25 18.00 23.42 -3.16
C GLN A 25 16.51 23.74 -3.29
N LEU A 26 16.00 24.52 -2.32
CA LEU A 26 14.60 24.92 -2.25
C LEU A 26 14.50 26.43 -2.23
N TYR A 27 13.37 26.94 -2.75
CA TYR A 27 12.99 28.33 -2.57
C TYR A 27 11.67 28.44 -1.81
N LEU A 28 11.54 29.48 -1.00
CA LEU A 28 10.26 29.98 -0.54
C LEU A 28 9.79 31.03 -1.56
N ALA A 29 8.73 30.70 -2.28
CA ALA A 29 8.07 31.61 -3.20
C ALA A 29 6.97 32.39 -2.48
N THR A 30 7.07 33.71 -2.55
CA THR A 30 6.05 34.64 -2.03
C THR A 30 5.31 35.26 -3.21
N PRO A 31 3.97 35.21 -3.26
CA PRO A 31 3.22 35.74 -4.39
C PRO A 31 3.29 37.27 -4.44
N LYS A 32 3.45 37.83 -5.64
CA LYS A 32 3.50 39.29 -5.86
C LYS A 32 2.15 39.97 -5.63
N ASN A 33 1.05 39.28 -5.97
CA ASN A 33 -0.31 39.83 -5.97
C ASN A 33 -1.29 38.98 -5.15
N GLY A 34 -0.96 38.75 -3.87
CA GLY A 34 -1.77 37.90 -2.99
C GLY A 34 -1.79 36.43 -3.40
N GLY A 35 -2.27 35.57 -2.51
CA GLY A 35 -2.25 34.12 -2.70
C GLY A 35 -1.40 33.40 -1.67
N LYS A 36 -1.09 32.13 -1.92
CA LYS A 36 -0.38 31.27 -0.98
C LYS A 36 1.12 31.30 -1.22
N ARG A 37 1.91 31.26 -0.14
CA ARG A 37 3.35 31.00 -0.20
C ARG A 37 3.58 29.55 -0.57
N LEU A 38 4.64 29.29 -1.33
CA LEU A 38 4.96 27.95 -1.83
C LEU A 38 6.40 27.58 -1.51
N ILE A 39 6.65 26.33 -1.17
CA ILE A 39 7.97 25.70 -1.21
C ILE A 39 8.19 25.20 -2.63
N ILE A 40 9.28 25.63 -3.24
CA ILE A 40 9.60 25.28 -4.63
C ILE A 40 10.64 24.17 -4.66
N LYS A 41 10.31 23.09 -5.37
CA LYS A 41 11.26 22.05 -5.78
C LYS A 41 11.48 22.16 -7.29
N HIS A 42 12.75 22.17 -7.71
CA HIS A 42 13.11 22.42 -9.12
C HIS A 42 14.30 21.60 -9.64
N GLU A 43 14.98 20.82 -8.80
CA GLU A 43 16.19 20.09 -9.21
C GLU A 43 15.88 18.81 -9.99
N ASN A 44 14.89 18.05 -9.51
CA ASN A 44 14.62 16.71 -9.98
C ASN A 44 13.30 16.69 -10.77
N PRO A 45 13.36 16.41 -12.10
CA PRO A 45 12.16 16.39 -12.93
C PRO A 45 11.09 15.39 -12.50
N CYS A 46 11.48 14.23 -11.96
CA CYS A 46 10.53 13.24 -11.45
C CYS A 46 9.81 13.73 -10.19
N SER A 47 10.51 14.44 -9.31
CA SER A 47 9.92 14.97 -8.07
C SER A 47 8.76 15.92 -8.38
N ALA A 48 8.89 16.81 -9.36
CA ALA A 48 7.81 17.75 -9.66
C ALA A 48 6.51 17.07 -10.12
N GLY A 49 6.61 16.03 -10.96
CA GLY A 49 5.46 15.24 -11.40
C GLY A 49 4.87 14.40 -10.26
N ASN A 50 5.73 13.76 -9.47
CA ASN A 50 5.29 12.91 -8.36
C ASN A 50 4.59 13.72 -7.26
N GLU A 51 5.16 14.85 -6.86
CA GLU A 51 4.55 15.77 -5.88
C GLU A 51 3.19 16.30 -6.37
N PHE A 52 3.09 16.60 -7.67
CA PHE A 52 1.82 17.00 -8.29
C PHE A 52 0.78 15.88 -8.24
N MET A 53 1.10 14.73 -8.82
CA MET A 53 0.16 13.62 -8.95
C MET A 53 -0.25 13.06 -7.58
N TYR A 54 0.71 12.85 -6.68
CA TYR A 54 0.46 12.31 -5.34
C TYR A 54 -0.50 13.20 -4.56
N SER A 55 -0.17 14.50 -4.42
CA SER A 55 -0.98 15.41 -3.60
C SER A 55 -2.37 15.63 -4.20
N ARG A 56 -2.49 15.72 -5.53
CA ARG A 56 -3.80 15.89 -6.18
C ARG A 56 -4.69 14.67 -6.04
N LEU A 57 -4.13 13.46 -6.22
CA LEU A 57 -4.87 12.22 -5.98
C LEU A 57 -5.24 12.06 -4.49
N ALA A 58 -4.33 12.38 -3.57
CA ALA A 58 -4.63 12.39 -2.12
C ALA A 58 -5.80 13.32 -1.78
N GLY A 59 -5.82 14.52 -2.36
CA GLY A 59 -6.92 15.48 -2.21
C GLY A 59 -8.26 14.94 -2.71
N LEU A 60 -8.29 14.24 -3.85
CA LEU A 60 -9.49 13.55 -4.35
C LEU A 60 -9.98 12.43 -3.41
N LEU A 61 -9.07 11.83 -2.64
CA LEU A 61 -9.38 10.81 -1.65
C LEU A 61 -9.75 11.37 -0.27
N GLY A 62 -9.67 12.70 -0.10
CA GLY A 62 -9.91 13.39 1.17
C GLY A 62 -8.81 13.13 2.21
N ILE A 63 -7.58 12.86 1.77
CA ILE A 63 -6.42 12.70 2.65
C ILE A 63 -5.61 14.00 2.65
N PRO A 64 -5.32 14.59 3.82
CA PRO A 64 -4.65 15.88 3.88
C PRO A 64 -3.21 15.84 3.36
N THR A 65 -2.94 16.60 2.30
CA THR A 65 -1.60 16.92 1.80
C THR A 65 -1.53 18.42 1.48
N PRO A 66 -0.35 19.05 1.54
CA PRO A 66 -0.20 20.39 0.99
C PRO A 66 -0.51 20.34 -0.50
N THR A 67 -1.40 21.22 -0.95
CA THR A 67 -1.76 21.26 -2.37
C THR A 67 -0.53 21.63 -3.19
N THR A 68 -0.34 20.95 -4.32
CA THR A 68 0.81 21.15 -5.19
C THR A 68 0.40 21.69 -6.55
N TYR A 69 1.27 22.49 -7.15
CA TYR A 69 1.05 23.15 -8.43
C TYR A 69 2.26 22.90 -9.32
N LEU A 70 2.02 22.50 -10.56
CA LEU A 70 3.05 22.58 -11.58
C LEU A 70 3.28 24.06 -11.91
N MET A 71 4.51 24.41 -12.29
CA MET A 71 4.88 25.79 -12.58
C MET A 71 5.30 25.93 -14.04
N ASN A 72 4.65 26.85 -14.76
CA ASN A 72 5.13 27.32 -16.04
C ASN A 72 6.29 28.29 -15.80
N VAL A 73 7.50 27.88 -16.20
CA VAL A 73 8.73 28.64 -15.98
C VAL A 73 8.85 29.73 -17.03
N ALA A 74 8.72 30.99 -16.59
CA ALA A 74 8.93 32.15 -17.44
C ALA A 74 10.39 32.22 -17.92
N LYS A 75 10.61 32.73 -19.13
CA LYS A 75 11.95 32.78 -19.75
C LYS A 75 12.95 33.57 -18.91
N GLU A 76 12.48 34.65 -18.30
CA GLU A 76 13.24 35.51 -17.39
C GLU A 76 13.64 34.79 -16.10
N ASP A 77 12.84 33.82 -15.62
CA ASP A 77 13.09 33.09 -14.37
C ASP A 77 13.86 31.78 -14.59
N ALA A 78 14.07 31.35 -15.84
CA ALA A 78 14.69 30.07 -16.16
C ALA A 78 16.08 29.87 -15.51
N HIS A 79 16.83 30.96 -15.30
CA HIS A 79 18.13 30.94 -14.63
C HIS A 79 18.07 30.65 -13.12
N LEU A 80 16.90 30.77 -12.49
CA LEU A 80 16.69 30.50 -11.08
C LEU A 80 16.56 29.00 -10.79
N PHE A 81 16.17 28.21 -11.80
CA PHE A 81 15.79 26.81 -11.60
C PHE A 81 16.77 25.86 -12.30
N ALA A 82 17.16 24.80 -11.61
CA ALA A 82 18.05 23.78 -12.15
C ALA A 82 17.42 22.92 -13.26
N SER A 83 16.10 22.95 -13.40
CA SER A 83 15.36 22.28 -14.48
C SER A 83 14.09 23.06 -14.84
N PRO A 84 13.51 22.84 -16.03
CA PRO A 84 12.22 23.44 -16.39
C PRO A 84 11.03 22.78 -15.68
N TYR A 85 11.27 21.69 -14.94
CA TYR A 85 10.25 20.93 -14.24
C TYR A 85 10.19 21.39 -12.78
N VAL A 86 9.26 22.30 -12.51
CA VAL A 86 9.17 22.98 -11.22
C VAL A 86 7.80 22.72 -10.61
N VAL A 87 7.80 22.35 -9.32
CA VAL A 87 6.58 22.21 -8.52
C VAL A 87 6.61 23.19 -7.36
N GLY A 88 5.48 23.85 -7.13
CA GLY A 88 5.20 24.62 -5.93
C GLY A 88 4.30 23.84 -4.99
N ILE A 89 4.75 23.64 -3.76
CA ILE A 89 4.05 22.94 -2.68
C ILE A 89 3.54 23.99 -1.71
N GLU A 90 2.27 23.99 -1.33
CA GLU A 90 1.75 24.97 -0.37
C GLU A 90 2.56 24.98 0.93
N TYR A 91 3.02 26.16 1.32
CA TYR A 91 3.68 26.36 2.59
C TYR A 91 2.62 26.41 3.70
N ILE A 92 2.74 25.52 4.68
CA ILE A 92 1.85 25.46 5.85
C ILE A 92 2.59 26.04 7.06
N ASP A 93 2.06 27.12 7.62
CA ASP A 93 2.56 27.70 8.86
C ASP A 93 2.20 26.81 10.07
N GLY A 94 3.12 26.72 11.04
CA GLY A 94 2.84 26.10 12.33
C GLY A 94 2.79 24.56 12.33
N LEU A 95 3.36 23.91 11.32
CA LEU A 95 3.54 22.46 11.34
C LEU A 95 4.36 22.04 12.56
N ARG A 96 3.92 20.97 13.23
CA ARG A 96 4.63 20.36 14.36
C ARG A 96 4.80 18.86 14.16
N SER A 97 5.85 18.30 14.76
CA SER A 97 5.96 16.85 14.89
C SER A 97 4.92 16.30 15.87
N PHE A 98 4.65 15.01 15.77
CA PHE A 98 3.80 14.27 16.68
C PHE A 98 4.33 12.85 16.90
N THR A 99 3.90 12.19 17.97
CA THR A 99 4.23 10.77 18.23
C THR A 99 3.02 9.87 18.02
N SER A 100 3.25 8.57 17.84
CA SER A 100 2.16 7.58 17.78
C SER A 100 1.35 7.50 19.08
N ASP A 101 1.92 7.88 20.22
CA ASP A 101 1.19 7.94 21.50
C ASP A 101 0.11 9.04 21.47
N GLU A 102 0.39 10.19 20.85
CA GLU A 102 -0.59 11.26 20.69
C GLU A 102 -1.82 10.82 19.88
N LEU A 103 -1.69 9.85 18.96
CA LEU A 103 -2.81 9.33 18.18
C LEU A 103 -3.90 8.71 19.08
N ASN A 104 -3.56 8.33 20.30
CA ASN A 104 -4.47 7.70 21.27
C ASN A 104 -4.91 8.64 22.39
N ASP A 105 -4.61 9.94 22.28
CA ASP A 105 -5.16 10.95 23.19
C ASP A 105 -6.70 10.88 23.18
N PRO A 106 -7.36 10.89 24.36
CA PRO A 106 -8.82 10.93 24.46
C PRO A 106 -9.50 12.02 23.63
N LYS A 107 -8.83 13.16 23.34
CA LYS A 107 -9.40 14.20 22.47
C LYS A 107 -9.59 13.74 21.02
N TYR A 108 -8.86 12.71 20.60
CA TYR A 108 -8.99 12.04 19.30
C TYR A 108 -9.74 10.70 19.39
N ALA A 109 -10.29 10.36 20.56
CA ALA A 109 -11.17 9.21 20.70
C ALA A 109 -12.47 9.49 19.93
N VAL A 110 -12.77 8.63 18.96
CA VAL A 110 -13.84 8.84 17.97
C VAL A 110 -15.21 8.99 18.64
N MET A 111 -15.96 10.04 18.29
CA MET A 111 -17.42 10.07 18.39
C MET A 111 -18.01 9.34 17.17
N PRO A 112 -18.77 8.25 17.32
CA PRO A 112 -19.44 7.61 16.19
C PRO A 112 -20.35 8.61 15.46
N GLY A 113 -20.18 8.77 14.15
CA GLY A 113 -21.13 9.49 13.29
C GLY A 113 -20.83 10.96 12.96
N SER A 114 -19.72 11.54 13.44
CA SER A 114 -19.31 12.90 13.05
C SER A 114 -18.09 12.89 12.13
N ASN A 115 -18.24 13.47 10.94
CA ASN A 115 -17.27 13.85 9.90
C ASN A 115 -15.81 13.34 9.98
N PHE A 116 -15.34 12.84 8.83
CA PHE A 116 -14.03 12.28 8.45
C PHE A 116 -12.73 13.06 8.84
N ALA A 117 -12.79 14.11 9.65
CA ALA A 117 -11.63 14.79 10.22
C ALA A 117 -11.19 14.06 11.49
N ASN A 118 -10.34 13.04 11.34
CA ASN A 118 -9.80 12.28 12.46
C ASN A 118 -8.34 11.92 12.17
N VAL A 119 -7.45 12.35 13.07
CA VAL A 119 -6.00 12.09 13.00
C VAL A 119 -5.65 10.62 12.75
N LYS A 120 -6.43 9.66 13.27
CA LYS A 120 -6.18 8.23 13.03
C LYS A 120 -6.40 7.85 11.56
N TYR A 121 -7.41 8.43 10.92
CA TYR A 121 -7.72 8.22 9.51
C TYR A 121 -6.75 8.97 8.61
N ASP A 122 -6.35 10.18 8.97
CA ASP A 122 -5.29 10.91 8.27
C ASP A 122 -3.98 10.09 8.29
N TYR A 123 -3.59 9.62 9.48
CA TYR A 123 -2.40 8.79 9.68
C TYR A 123 -2.46 7.51 8.83
N ALA A 124 -3.51 6.70 8.98
CA ALA A 124 -3.65 5.47 8.20
C ALA A 124 -3.77 5.75 6.70
N GLY A 125 -4.42 6.86 6.31
CA GLY A 125 -4.55 7.31 4.94
C GLY A 125 -3.19 7.50 4.26
N HIS A 126 -2.24 8.15 4.92
CA HIS A 126 -0.88 8.32 4.37
C HIS A 126 -0.14 6.99 4.17
N TYR A 127 -0.34 6.01 5.04
CA TYR A 127 0.19 4.67 4.80
C TYR A 127 -0.50 3.97 3.63
N THR A 128 -1.81 4.14 3.47
CA THR A 128 -2.52 3.64 2.29
C THR A 128 -1.98 4.29 1.01
N LEU A 129 -1.77 5.61 1.00
CA LEU A 129 -1.22 6.31 -0.16
C LEU A 129 0.20 5.83 -0.49
N ALA A 130 1.05 5.63 0.52
CA ALA A 130 2.39 5.09 0.31
C ALA A 130 2.37 3.70 -0.34
N ILE A 131 1.40 2.85 0.02
CA ILE A 131 1.20 1.54 -0.63
C ILE A 131 0.69 1.71 -2.07
N MET A 132 -0.34 2.53 -2.26
CA MET A 132 -0.99 2.75 -3.56
C MET A 132 -0.03 3.36 -4.59
N PHE A 133 0.80 4.30 -4.16
CA PHE A 133 1.69 5.07 -5.03
C PHE A 133 3.15 4.64 -4.93
N ASP A 134 3.43 3.44 -4.41
CA ASP A 134 4.77 2.86 -4.33
C ASP A 134 5.83 3.80 -3.70
N GLN A 135 5.45 4.50 -2.62
CA GLN A 135 6.38 5.38 -1.93
C GLN A 135 7.47 4.55 -1.25
N SER A 136 8.71 4.72 -1.69
CA SER A 136 9.85 3.92 -1.23
C SER A 136 10.61 4.57 -0.07
N ASP A 137 10.52 5.88 0.05
CA ASP A 137 11.07 6.64 1.17
C ASP A 137 10.23 6.51 2.46
N ALA A 138 10.84 6.86 3.59
CA ALA A 138 10.13 6.98 4.85
C ALA A 138 8.99 8.01 4.73
N ILE A 139 7.79 7.64 5.17
CA ILE A 139 6.64 8.53 5.16
C ILE A 139 6.90 9.68 6.15
N GLN A 140 7.00 10.90 5.62
CA GLN A 140 7.18 12.09 6.44
C GLN A 140 5.82 12.71 6.77
N LEU A 141 5.50 12.76 8.06
CA LEU A 141 4.23 13.27 8.56
C LEU A 141 4.46 14.44 9.52
N SER A 142 3.57 15.41 9.51
CA SER A 142 3.46 16.43 10.55
C SER A 142 2.00 16.72 10.85
N MET A 143 1.77 17.36 11.98
CA MET A 143 0.44 17.82 12.38
C MET A 143 0.31 19.31 12.09
N THR A 144 -0.82 19.70 11.51
CA THR A 144 -1.19 21.10 11.29
C THR A 144 -1.74 21.74 12.57
N PRO A 145 -1.82 23.08 12.63
CA PRO A 145 -2.44 23.79 13.77
C PRO A 145 -3.92 23.45 13.99
N ASP A 146 -4.64 23.04 12.95
CA ASP A 146 -6.04 22.57 12.98
C ASP A 146 -6.17 21.05 13.18
N GLU A 147 -5.11 20.40 13.67
CA GLU A 147 -5.09 19.00 14.11
C GLU A 147 -5.35 17.96 13.00
N HIS A 148 -4.88 18.25 11.78
CA HIS A 148 -4.79 17.26 10.70
C HIS A 148 -3.38 16.67 10.58
N ILE A 149 -3.29 15.39 10.21
CA ILE A 149 -2.00 14.78 9.86
C ILE A 149 -1.80 14.91 8.35
N VAL A 150 -0.74 15.61 7.99
CA VAL A 150 -0.37 15.91 6.60
C VAL A 150 0.94 15.23 6.26
N GLY A 151 1.00 14.69 5.05
CA GLY A 151 2.19 14.07 4.47
C GLY A 151 2.98 15.06 3.61
N PHE A 152 4.29 14.83 3.53
CA PHE A 152 5.20 15.63 2.70
C PHE A 152 6.26 14.75 2.05
N ASP A 153 6.89 15.31 1.02
CA ASP A 153 7.97 14.71 0.25
C ASP A 153 7.57 13.40 -0.44
N PHE A 154 6.94 13.56 -1.59
CA PHE A 154 6.46 12.47 -2.43
C PHE A 154 7.40 12.18 -3.59
N SER A 155 8.65 12.64 -3.50
CA SER A 155 9.63 12.58 -4.59
C SER A 155 9.84 11.16 -5.11
N ASP A 156 9.88 10.17 -4.22
CA ASP A 156 10.13 8.77 -4.55
C ASP A 156 8.84 7.94 -4.54
N SER A 157 7.95 8.28 -5.48
CA SER A 157 6.65 7.62 -5.70
C SER A 157 6.48 7.22 -7.17
N PHE A 158 5.46 6.41 -7.43
CA PHE A 158 5.04 5.91 -8.74
C PHE A 158 6.08 5.04 -9.46
N CYS A 159 7.17 4.65 -8.80
CA CYS A 159 8.36 4.10 -9.44
C CYS A 159 9.01 5.06 -10.49
N PHE A 160 8.67 6.36 -10.46
CA PHE A 160 9.20 7.32 -11.43
C PHE A 160 10.42 8.03 -10.88
N THR A 161 11.58 7.77 -11.49
CA THR A 161 12.88 8.18 -10.95
C THR A 161 13.61 9.18 -11.84
N LYS A 162 14.58 9.89 -11.24
CA LYS A 162 15.45 10.84 -11.95
C LYS A 162 16.22 10.16 -13.09
N ALA A 163 16.63 8.90 -12.90
CA ALA A 163 17.36 8.13 -13.90
C ALA A 163 16.58 7.96 -15.21
N MET A 164 15.25 7.80 -15.13
CA MET A 164 14.38 7.72 -16.31
C MET A 164 14.42 9.03 -17.10
N MET A 165 14.32 10.17 -16.42
CA MET A 165 14.36 11.49 -17.03
C MET A 165 15.73 11.86 -17.59
N ASP A 166 16.81 11.47 -16.91
CA ASP A 166 18.16 11.66 -17.43
C ASP A 166 18.42 10.79 -18.67
N ALA A 167 17.85 9.59 -18.73
CA ALA A 167 17.95 8.74 -19.91
C ALA A 167 17.27 9.35 -21.14
N PHE A 168 16.15 10.07 -21.00
CA PHE A 168 15.52 10.79 -22.12
C PHE A 168 16.43 11.86 -22.73
N LYS A 169 17.35 12.45 -21.95
CA LYS A 169 18.34 13.41 -22.45
C LYS A 169 19.41 12.77 -23.34
N VAL A 170 19.64 11.46 -23.17
CA VAL A 170 20.64 10.69 -23.93
C VAL A 170 19.98 9.95 -25.09
N SER A 171 18.88 9.25 -24.83
CA SER A 171 18.15 8.46 -25.82
C SER A 171 16.70 8.26 -25.41
N ARG A 172 15.78 8.73 -26.25
CA ARG A 172 14.33 8.50 -26.07
C ARG A 172 13.99 7.02 -25.92
N LYS A 173 14.64 6.14 -26.69
CA LYS A 173 14.43 4.67 -26.60
C LYS A 173 14.82 4.13 -25.22
N VAL A 174 15.93 4.58 -24.67
CA VAL A 174 16.39 4.13 -23.34
C VAL A 174 15.47 4.69 -22.25
N GLY A 175 15.09 5.96 -22.33
CA GLY A 175 14.11 6.55 -21.40
C GLY A 175 12.78 5.79 -21.37
N LEU A 176 12.22 5.49 -22.54
CA LEU A 176 11.01 4.68 -22.68
C LEU A 176 11.15 3.29 -22.06
N GLN A 177 12.27 2.60 -22.33
CA GLN A 177 12.51 1.28 -21.75
C GLN A 177 12.57 1.33 -20.22
N LEU A 178 13.18 2.37 -19.63
CA LEU A 178 13.24 2.50 -18.17
C LEU A 178 11.87 2.81 -17.56
N LEU A 179 11.04 3.65 -18.19
CA LEU A 179 9.64 3.85 -17.75
C LEU A 179 8.85 2.54 -17.77
N GLN A 180 8.98 1.76 -18.85
CA GLN A 180 8.32 0.45 -18.97
C GLN A 180 8.79 -0.53 -17.89
N ASN A 181 10.07 -0.54 -17.58
CA ASN A 181 10.61 -1.37 -16.50
C ASN A 181 10.06 -0.95 -15.13
N GLY A 182 9.90 0.36 -14.88
CA GLY A 182 9.27 0.88 -13.66
C GLY A 182 7.82 0.42 -13.52
N LEU A 183 7.01 0.56 -14.59
CA LEU A 183 5.64 0.06 -14.60
C LEU A 183 5.58 -1.46 -14.44
N GLN A 184 6.49 -2.21 -15.05
CA GLN A 184 6.56 -3.66 -14.91
C GLN A 184 6.89 -4.07 -13.47
N ALA A 185 7.84 -3.38 -12.82
CA ALA A 185 8.16 -3.62 -11.40
C ALA A 185 6.94 -3.35 -10.51
N PHE A 186 6.17 -2.29 -10.77
CA PHE A 186 4.93 -2.02 -10.07
C PHE A 186 3.89 -3.13 -10.30
N ARG A 187 3.69 -3.57 -11.55
CA ARG A 187 2.80 -4.69 -11.92
C ARG A 187 3.13 -5.97 -11.16
N GLU A 188 4.42 -6.29 -11.03
CA GLU A 188 4.92 -7.48 -10.33
C GLU A 188 4.87 -7.36 -8.81
N LYS A 189 4.80 -6.15 -8.25
CA LYS A 189 4.75 -5.94 -6.81
C LYS A 189 3.45 -6.50 -6.23
N ASN A 190 3.59 -7.32 -5.19
CA ASN A 190 2.48 -7.93 -4.47
C ASN A 190 1.82 -6.91 -3.53
N PHE A 191 0.63 -6.44 -3.93
CA PHE A 191 -0.16 -5.42 -3.21
C PHE A 191 -0.62 -5.93 -1.83
N ASP A 192 -1.05 -7.19 -1.74
CA ASP A 192 -1.48 -7.84 -0.50
C ASP A 192 -0.35 -7.91 0.53
N ARG A 193 0.89 -8.22 0.08
CA ARG A 193 2.06 -8.22 0.96
C ARG A 193 2.30 -6.84 1.58
N ALA A 194 2.17 -5.77 0.80
CA ALA A 194 2.38 -4.40 1.31
C ALA A 194 1.37 -4.06 2.41
N VAL A 195 0.09 -4.37 2.21
CA VAL A 195 -0.95 -4.14 3.23
C VAL A 195 -0.72 -5.00 4.47
N LYS A 196 -0.37 -6.28 4.31
CA LYS A 196 -0.06 -7.18 5.44
C LYS A 196 1.13 -6.72 6.28
N CYS A 197 2.09 -6.01 5.69
CA CYS A 197 3.20 -5.41 6.43
C CYS A 197 2.76 -4.14 7.17
N ALA A 198 1.90 -3.31 6.58
CA ALA A 198 1.47 -2.04 7.17
C ALA A 198 0.40 -2.21 8.26
N ALA A 199 -0.55 -3.13 8.08
CA ALA A 199 -1.71 -3.26 8.95
C ALA A 199 -1.35 -3.50 10.43
N PRO A 200 -0.43 -4.41 10.81
CA PRO A 200 -0.07 -4.61 12.21
C PRO A 200 0.61 -3.40 12.86
N ILE A 201 1.39 -2.65 12.07
CA ILE A 201 2.07 -1.43 12.54
C ILE A 201 1.02 -0.37 12.86
N ILE A 202 0.06 -0.18 11.96
CA ILE A 202 -1.00 0.81 12.11
C ILE A 202 -1.94 0.41 13.24
N ALA A 203 -2.38 -0.85 13.29
CA ALA A 203 -3.20 -1.41 14.36
C ALA A 203 -2.59 -1.10 15.74
N LYS A 204 -1.29 -1.34 15.90
CA LYS A 204 -0.56 -0.99 17.12
C LYS A 204 -0.57 0.52 17.40
N HIS A 205 -0.29 1.36 16.41
CA HIS A 205 -0.20 2.82 16.61
C HIS A 205 -1.54 3.48 16.93
N ILE A 206 -2.65 2.99 16.35
CA ILE A 206 -3.98 3.58 16.54
C ILE A 206 -4.84 2.83 17.57
N ASN A 207 -4.29 1.79 18.21
CA ASN A 207 -4.92 0.89 19.18
C ASN A 207 -6.19 0.21 18.65
N TYR A 208 -6.10 -0.35 17.43
CA TYR A 208 -7.18 -1.08 16.74
C TYR A 208 -6.82 -2.55 16.63
N SER A 209 -7.80 -3.41 16.36
CA SER A 209 -7.51 -4.78 15.92
C SER A 209 -6.90 -4.77 14.51
N ASP A 210 -6.14 -5.80 14.17
CA ASP A 210 -5.59 -5.96 12.81
C ASP A 210 -6.70 -5.92 11.75
N LYS A 211 -7.86 -6.53 12.04
CA LYS A 211 -9.03 -6.55 11.15
C LYS A 211 -9.57 -5.14 10.91
N ASP A 212 -9.69 -4.33 11.96
CA ASP A 212 -10.19 -2.96 11.84
C ASP A 212 -9.17 -2.05 11.14
N ALA A 213 -7.87 -2.25 11.38
CA ALA A 213 -6.81 -1.52 10.70
C ALA A 213 -6.79 -1.80 9.19
N VAL A 214 -6.99 -3.06 8.78
CA VAL A 214 -7.16 -3.44 7.37
C VAL A 214 -8.39 -2.74 6.77
N GLY A 215 -9.52 -2.72 7.47
CA GLY A 215 -10.72 -2.00 7.02
C GLY A 215 -10.49 -0.51 6.82
N ILE A 216 -9.74 0.15 7.71
CA ILE A 216 -9.35 1.56 7.53
C ILE A 216 -8.48 1.73 6.29
N LEU A 217 -7.48 0.86 6.10
CA LEU A 217 -6.57 0.94 4.94
C LEU A 217 -7.29 0.79 3.61
N HIS A 218 -8.40 0.06 3.55
CA HIS A 218 -9.21 -0.08 2.35
C HIS A 218 -10.01 1.18 2.00
N THR A 219 -10.26 2.06 2.97
CA THR A 219 -11.15 3.22 2.74
C THR A 219 -10.65 4.13 1.61
N PRO A 220 -9.37 4.54 1.56
CA PRO A 220 -8.85 5.31 0.42
C PRO A 220 -8.82 4.50 -0.88
N MET A 221 -8.53 3.19 -0.81
CA MET A 221 -8.52 2.33 -2.00
C MET A 221 -9.91 2.28 -2.66
N LYS A 222 -10.96 2.07 -1.87
CA LYS A 222 -12.35 2.10 -2.35
C LYS A 222 -12.75 3.45 -2.93
N ARG A 223 -12.27 4.55 -2.32
CA ARG A 223 -12.51 5.90 -2.85
C ARG A 223 -11.79 6.13 -4.18
N PHE A 224 -10.62 5.53 -4.37
CA PHE A 224 -9.85 5.63 -5.61
C PHE A 224 -10.60 5.06 -6.81
N GLU A 225 -11.27 3.91 -6.63
CA GLU A 225 -12.15 3.33 -7.66
C GLU A 225 -13.33 4.24 -8.03
N LEU A 226 -13.75 5.11 -7.11
CA LEU A 226 -14.88 6.03 -7.31
C LEU A 226 -14.46 7.39 -7.91
N ILE A 227 -13.16 7.63 -8.11
CA ILE A 227 -12.71 8.88 -8.74
C ILE A 227 -13.18 8.89 -10.20
N ASP A 228 -13.97 9.89 -10.57
CA ASP A 228 -14.40 10.10 -11.96
C ASP A 228 -13.18 10.23 -12.88
N GLN A 229 -13.19 9.51 -13.99
CA GLN A 229 -12.15 9.58 -15.01
C GLN A 229 -11.91 11.02 -15.47
N LYS A 230 -12.94 11.88 -15.50
CA LYS A 230 -12.78 13.31 -15.84
C LYS A 230 -11.86 14.06 -14.87
N GLU A 231 -11.86 13.71 -13.58
CA GLU A 231 -10.94 14.32 -12.62
C GLU A 231 -9.51 13.83 -12.87
N ILE A 232 -9.32 12.56 -13.18
CA ILE A 232 -8.01 12.01 -13.58
C ILE A 232 -7.50 12.70 -14.86
N ASP A 233 -8.35 12.84 -15.87
CA ASP A 233 -7.99 13.46 -17.14
C ASP A 233 -7.57 14.92 -16.96
N LYS A 234 -8.21 15.67 -16.05
CA LYS A 234 -7.77 17.04 -15.71
C LYS A 234 -6.34 17.06 -15.16
N LEU A 235 -5.98 16.11 -14.30
CA LEU A 235 -4.63 16.02 -13.74
C LEU A 235 -3.62 15.64 -14.82
N LEU A 236 -3.94 14.65 -15.65
CA LEU A 236 -3.08 14.20 -16.76
C LEU A 236 -2.88 15.30 -17.81
N ASN A 237 -3.92 16.08 -18.12
CA ASN A 237 -3.83 17.23 -19.01
C ASN A 237 -2.88 18.29 -18.45
N ALA A 238 -2.96 18.60 -17.14
CA ALA A 238 -2.03 19.53 -16.50
C ALA A 238 -0.58 19.03 -16.54
N VAL A 239 -0.36 17.71 -16.38
CA VAL A 239 0.97 17.11 -16.58
C VAL A 239 1.42 17.30 -18.04
N GLY A 240 0.55 17.05 -19.02
CA GLY A 240 0.86 17.17 -20.45
C GLY A 240 1.14 18.59 -20.95
N GLU A 241 0.75 19.62 -20.20
CA GLU A 241 1.15 21.00 -20.49
C GLU A 241 2.63 21.28 -20.16
N ILE A 242 3.25 20.48 -19.28
CA ILE A 242 4.60 20.71 -18.76
C ILE A 242 5.57 19.58 -19.16
N TYR A 243 5.09 18.35 -19.21
CA TYR A 243 5.89 17.16 -19.48
C TYR A 243 5.66 16.61 -20.89
N PRO A 244 6.64 15.88 -21.45
CA PRO A 244 6.45 15.09 -22.66
C PRO A 244 5.32 14.06 -22.53
N GLU A 245 4.71 13.70 -23.66
CA GLU A 245 3.59 12.75 -23.76
C GLU A 245 3.91 11.38 -23.14
N GLU A 246 5.18 10.96 -23.14
CA GLU A 246 5.63 9.70 -22.53
C GLU A 246 5.37 9.66 -21.02
N ILE A 247 5.48 10.80 -20.34
CA ILE A 247 5.24 10.90 -18.90
C ILE A 247 3.74 10.90 -18.60
N VAL A 248 2.93 11.53 -19.45
CA VAL A 248 1.48 11.45 -19.38
C VAL A 248 1.02 10.00 -19.54
N SER A 249 1.55 9.31 -20.55
CA SER A 249 1.26 7.89 -20.83
C SER A 249 1.65 7.01 -19.64
N PHE A 250 2.80 7.26 -19.03
CA PHE A 250 3.26 6.56 -17.84
C PHE A 250 2.28 6.69 -16.67
N TYR A 251 1.87 7.91 -16.28
CA TYR A 251 0.91 8.08 -15.19
C TYR A 251 -0.47 7.49 -15.53
N THR A 252 -0.88 7.56 -16.79
CA THR A 252 -2.12 6.94 -17.27
C THR A 252 -2.09 5.42 -17.04
N GLU A 253 -1.02 4.75 -17.47
CA GLU A 253 -0.83 3.31 -17.29
C GLU A 253 -0.71 2.94 -15.80
N TYR A 254 -0.01 3.76 -15.01
CA TYR A 254 0.13 3.53 -13.57
C TYR A 254 -1.24 3.54 -12.86
N ILE A 255 -2.06 4.57 -13.14
CA ILE A 255 -3.39 4.71 -12.52
C ILE A 255 -4.30 3.55 -12.92
N ALA A 256 -4.29 3.15 -14.19
CA ALA A 256 -5.07 2.01 -14.67
C ALA A 256 -4.65 0.70 -13.99
N GLU A 257 -3.35 0.48 -13.85
CA GLU A 257 -2.81 -0.69 -13.16
C GLU A 257 -3.11 -0.68 -11.66
N LEU A 258 -3.04 0.48 -11.01
CA LEU A 258 -3.41 0.62 -9.60
C LEU A 258 -4.88 0.27 -9.38
N ARG A 259 -5.79 0.74 -10.25
CA ARG A 259 -7.21 0.37 -10.18
C ARG A 259 -7.40 -1.15 -10.28
N ARG A 260 -6.79 -1.77 -11.29
CA ARG A 260 -6.81 -3.23 -11.47
C ARG A 260 -6.32 -3.97 -10.22
N LYS A 261 -5.22 -3.51 -9.61
CA LYS A 261 -4.67 -4.10 -8.38
C LYS A 261 -5.62 -3.96 -7.20
N ILE A 262 -6.27 -2.81 -7.02
CA ILE A 262 -7.24 -2.57 -5.95
C ILE A 262 -8.47 -3.47 -6.13
N ASP A 263 -9.01 -3.53 -7.36
CA ASP A 263 -10.15 -4.38 -7.72
C ASP A 263 -9.91 -5.87 -7.47
N GLU A 264 -8.68 -6.34 -7.72
CA GLU A 264 -8.29 -7.72 -7.43
C GLU A 264 -8.06 -7.97 -5.93
N TYR A 265 -7.51 -6.97 -5.23
CA TYR A 265 -7.10 -7.09 -3.84
C TYR A 265 -8.28 -7.06 -2.87
N ILE A 266 -9.15 -6.05 -2.95
CA ILE A 266 -10.19 -5.79 -1.95
C ILE A 266 -11.12 -7.00 -1.75
N PRO A 267 -11.65 -7.66 -2.81
CA PRO A 267 -12.52 -8.81 -2.63
C PRO A 267 -11.83 -9.98 -1.94
N ILE A 268 -10.51 -10.15 -2.10
CA ILE A 268 -9.76 -11.19 -1.42
C ILE A 268 -9.55 -10.81 0.05
N ALA A 269 -9.16 -9.56 0.32
CA ALA A 269 -8.82 -9.08 1.65
C ALA A 269 -10.04 -8.96 2.57
N GLU A 270 -11.18 -8.45 2.09
CA GLU A 270 -12.39 -8.24 2.90
C GLU A 270 -13.17 -9.52 3.15
N ASN A 271 -13.06 -10.47 2.25
CA ASN A 271 -13.65 -11.78 2.41
C ASN A 271 -12.69 -12.72 3.16
N TYR A 272 -11.47 -12.30 3.51
CA TYR A 272 -10.50 -13.17 4.17
C TYR A 272 -10.95 -13.55 5.60
N ARG A 273 -11.44 -14.78 5.74
CA ARG A 273 -11.93 -15.33 7.01
C ARG A 273 -10.77 -15.62 7.96
N SER A 274 -10.91 -15.34 9.24
CA SER A 274 -9.98 -15.84 10.26
C SER A 274 -10.04 -17.37 10.30
N PRO A 275 -8.98 -18.07 10.77
CA PRO A 275 -9.05 -19.52 10.90
C PRO A 275 -10.21 -19.98 11.77
N GLU A 276 -10.55 -19.21 12.79
CA GLU A 276 -11.67 -19.44 13.70
C GLU A 276 -13.01 -19.25 12.98
N GLU A 277 -13.16 -18.16 12.21
CA GLU A 277 -14.35 -17.91 11.40
C GLU A 277 -14.56 -19.01 10.35
N VAL A 278 -13.48 -19.50 9.72
CA VAL A 278 -13.55 -20.65 8.80
C VAL A 278 -14.00 -21.89 9.55
N ARG A 279 -13.31 -22.28 10.64
CA ARG A 279 -13.63 -23.51 11.40
C ARG A 279 -15.07 -23.50 11.92
N ALA A 280 -15.57 -22.34 12.36
CA ALA A 280 -16.95 -22.18 12.80
C ALA A 280 -17.97 -22.34 11.65
N ALA A 281 -17.56 -22.09 10.40
CA ALA A 281 -18.40 -22.19 9.22
C ALA A 281 -18.31 -23.54 8.49
N LEU A 282 -17.37 -24.41 8.85
CA LEU A 282 -17.25 -25.77 8.28
C LEU A 282 -18.45 -26.64 8.68
N SER A 283 -18.58 -27.81 8.05
CA SER A 283 -19.74 -28.67 8.29
C SER A 283 -19.87 -29.05 9.76
N SER A 284 -21.10 -29.33 10.21
CA SER A 284 -21.39 -29.74 11.59
C SER A 284 -20.63 -31.01 12.04
N ASN A 285 -20.14 -31.81 11.08
CA ASN A 285 -19.37 -33.03 11.35
C ASN A 285 -17.85 -32.82 11.24
N TYR A 286 -17.39 -31.62 10.89
CA TYR A 286 -15.97 -31.32 10.68
C TYR A 286 -15.13 -31.67 11.91
N GLU A 287 -15.49 -31.15 13.09
CA GLU A 287 -14.77 -31.38 14.34
C GLU A 287 -14.66 -32.87 14.69
N ALA A 288 -15.75 -33.63 14.53
CA ALA A 288 -15.72 -35.07 14.79
C ALA A 288 -14.75 -35.81 13.86
N LYS A 289 -14.80 -35.51 12.55
CA LYS A 289 -13.92 -36.12 11.53
C LYS A 289 -12.46 -35.68 11.66
N TYR A 290 -12.22 -34.44 12.06
CA TYR A 290 -10.89 -33.90 12.33
C TYR A 290 -10.28 -34.61 13.52
N ASN A 291 -11.00 -34.65 14.65
CA ASN A 291 -10.53 -35.30 15.88
C ASN A 291 -10.33 -36.81 15.70
N GLN A 292 -11.15 -37.48 14.90
CA GLN A 292 -10.94 -38.91 14.57
C GLN A 292 -9.57 -39.16 13.93
N ARG A 293 -9.13 -38.29 13.01
CA ARG A 293 -7.81 -38.41 12.36
C ARG A 293 -6.67 -38.08 13.31
N ILE A 294 -6.86 -37.07 14.17
CA ILE A 294 -5.91 -36.72 15.23
C ILE A 294 -5.70 -37.91 16.16
N GLU A 295 -6.77 -38.55 16.63
CA GLU A 295 -6.69 -39.72 17.50
C GLU A 295 -6.09 -40.94 16.79
N THR A 296 -6.39 -41.12 15.50
CA THR A 296 -5.74 -42.16 14.68
C THR A 296 -4.22 -41.95 14.64
N VAL A 297 -3.75 -40.73 14.33
CA VAL A 297 -2.31 -40.41 14.32
C VAL A 297 -1.69 -40.49 15.70
N ARG A 298 -2.42 -40.09 16.75
CA ARG A 298 -1.96 -40.20 18.13
C ARG A 298 -1.71 -41.65 18.51
N ALA A 299 -2.66 -42.53 18.19
CA ALA A 299 -2.58 -43.96 18.50
C ALA A 299 -1.44 -44.65 17.73
N GLU A 300 -1.24 -44.32 16.45
CA GLU A 300 -0.27 -45.00 15.58
C GLU A 300 1.15 -44.42 15.66
N PHE A 301 1.29 -43.11 15.86
CA PHE A 301 2.56 -42.38 15.67
C PHE A 301 2.92 -41.43 16.82
N GLY A 302 2.03 -41.27 17.80
CA GLY A 302 2.27 -40.46 18.99
C GLY A 302 2.20 -38.94 18.79
N SER A 303 2.41 -38.20 19.88
CA SER A 303 2.14 -36.77 19.97
C SER A 303 2.95 -35.87 19.03
N ARG A 304 4.15 -36.31 18.60
CA ARG A 304 4.95 -35.53 17.65
C ARG A 304 4.31 -35.51 16.27
N ALA A 305 3.83 -36.66 15.79
CA ALA A 305 3.16 -36.75 14.50
C ALA A 305 1.83 -35.99 14.50
N VAL A 306 1.14 -35.93 15.64
CA VAL A 306 -0.05 -35.09 15.81
C VAL A 306 0.27 -33.61 15.58
N LYS A 307 1.37 -33.09 16.15
CA LYS A 307 1.77 -31.70 15.94
C LYS A 307 2.07 -31.40 14.47
N GLU A 308 2.77 -32.31 13.79
CA GLU A 308 3.07 -32.20 12.36
C GLU A 308 1.78 -32.20 11.52
N LEU A 309 0.85 -33.12 11.79
CA LEU A 309 -0.44 -33.19 11.10
C LEU A 309 -1.28 -31.91 11.28
N ILE A 310 -1.35 -31.38 12.50
CA ILE A 310 -2.08 -30.13 12.78
C ILE A 310 -1.45 -28.97 12.00
N ALA A 311 -0.12 -28.89 11.93
CA ALA A 311 0.57 -27.85 11.19
C ALA A 311 0.25 -27.88 9.70
N GLU A 312 0.23 -29.07 9.08
CA GLU A 312 -0.15 -29.24 7.67
C GLU A 312 -1.61 -28.83 7.42
N ALA A 313 -2.54 -29.28 8.26
CA ALA A 313 -3.95 -28.90 8.15
C ALA A 313 -4.16 -27.39 8.32
N ASP A 314 -3.44 -26.77 9.26
CA ASP A 314 -3.48 -25.32 9.47
C ASP A 314 -2.87 -24.54 8.31
N ASP A 315 -1.84 -25.06 7.65
CA ASP A 315 -1.23 -24.44 6.48
C ASP A 315 -2.21 -24.42 5.29
N VAL A 316 -2.87 -25.55 5.02
CA VAL A 316 -3.95 -25.66 4.03
C VAL A 316 -5.06 -24.65 4.34
N LEU A 317 -5.53 -24.62 5.59
CA LEU A 317 -6.59 -23.71 6.01
C LEU A 317 -6.17 -22.25 5.83
N LYS A 318 -4.95 -21.87 6.24
CA LYS A 318 -4.41 -20.51 6.08
C LYS A 318 -4.25 -20.11 4.61
N THR A 319 -3.91 -21.07 3.76
CA THR A 319 -3.70 -20.86 2.32
C THR A 319 -5.02 -20.72 1.57
N HIS A 320 -6.03 -21.52 1.91
CA HIS A 320 -7.28 -21.64 1.15
C HIS A 320 -8.51 -21.05 1.84
N ARG A 321 -8.35 -20.25 2.90
CA ARG A 321 -9.46 -19.58 3.61
C ARG A 321 -10.20 -18.48 2.85
N SER A 322 -9.71 -18.09 1.67
CA SER A 322 -10.39 -17.14 0.79
C SER A 322 -11.81 -17.62 0.44
N PRO A 323 -12.86 -16.77 0.45
CA PRO A 323 -14.21 -17.18 0.08
C PRO A 323 -14.43 -17.54 -1.36
N ALA A 324 -13.47 -17.24 -2.24
CA ALA A 324 -13.45 -17.81 -3.59
C ALA A 324 -13.25 -19.34 -3.56
N PHE A 325 -12.70 -19.88 -2.47
CA PHE A 325 -12.60 -21.31 -2.24
C PHE A 325 -13.81 -21.78 -1.41
N SER A 326 -14.60 -22.69 -1.99
CA SER A 326 -15.81 -23.18 -1.32
C SER A 326 -15.47 -23.86 0.01
N LEU A 327 -16.34 -23.74 1.00
CA LEU A 327 -16.12 -24.38 2.32
C LEU A 327 -16.07 -25.91 2.19
N ASP A 328 -16.84 -26.47 1.28
CA ASP A 328 -16.87 -27.91 1.01
C ASP A 328 -15.55 -28.38 0.39
N ASP A 329 -15.00 -27.63 -0.58
CA ASP A 329 -13.69 -27.93 -1.17
C ASP A 329 -12.58 -27.76 -0.13
N LEU A 330 -12.67 -26.76 0.75
CA LEU A 330 -11.70 -26.52 1.82
C LEU A 330 -11.68 -27.68 2.81
N GLU A 331 -12.85 -28.07 3.29
CA GLU A 331 -13.02 -29.24 4.16
C GLU A 331 -12.45 -30.50 3.50
N GLY A 332 -12.81 -30.73 2.24
CA GLY A 332 -12.32 -31.86 1.46
C GLY A 332 -10.79 -31.85 1.31
N THR A 333 -10.20 -30.69 1.04
CA THR A 333 -8.75 -30.53 0.87
C THR A 333 -8.00 -30.75 2.18
N ILE A 334 -8.50 -30.21 3.31
CA ILE A 334 -7.93 -30.45 4.64
C ILE A 334 -7.90 -31.95 4.93
N PHE A 335 -9.03 -32.64 4.75
CA PHE A 335 -9.10 -34.08 4.99
C PHE A 335 -8.21 -34.88 4.04
N ALA A 336 -8.14 -34.52 2.76
CA ALA A 336 -7.27 -35.18 1.81
C ALA A 336 -5.78 -35.07 2.21
N ILE A 337 -5.34 -33.90 2.67
CA ILE A 337 -3.97 -33.70 3.16
C ILE A 337 -3.72 -34.49 4.44
N MET A 338 -4.67 -34.51 5.37
CA MET A 338 -4.54 -35.30 6.59
C MET A 338 -4.46 -36.80 6.29
N ASP A 339 -5.28 -37.31 5.37
CA ASP A 339 -5.27 -38.71 4.96
C ASP A 339 -3.98 -39.07 4.21
N ALA A 340 -3.50 -38.18 3.34
CA ALA A 340 -2.22 -38.33 2.65
C ALA A 340 -1.04 -38.39 3.63
N PHE A 341 -1.05 -37.54 4.67
CA PHE A 341 -0.05 -37.57 5.74
C PHE A 341 -0.04 -38.92 6.47
N ILE A 342 -1.21 -39.44 6.85
CA ILE A 342 -1.35 -40.75 7.51
C ILE A 342 -0.78 -41.86 6.61
N ILE A 343 -1.18 -41.89 5.34
CA ILE A 343 -0.69 -42.88 4.37
C ILE A 343 0.82 -42.81 4.22
N ALA A 344 1.39 -41.60 4.13
CA ALA A 344 2.83 -41.40 4.01
C ALA A 344 3.58 -41.88 5.27
N LYS A 345 3.06 -41.61 6.48
CA LYS A 345 3.63 -42.10 7.74
C LYS A 345 3.58 -43.62 7.84
N ARG A 346 2.46 -44.26 7.49
CA ARG A 346 2.34 -45.74 7.43
C ARG A 346 3.36 -46.35 6.48
N LYS A 347 3.47 -45.83 5.25
CA LYS A 347 4.47 -46.29 4.27
C LYS A 347 5.91 -46.13 4.77
N ASN A 348 6.21 -45.01 5.43
CA ASN A 348 7.53 -44.79 6.00
C ASN A 348 7.81 -45.74 7.18
N ALA A 349 6.83 -45.99 8.05
CA ALA A 349 6.95 -46.98 9.11
C ALA A 349 7.25 -48.37 8.53
N GLU A 350 6.51 -48.81 7.50
CA GLU A 350 6.73 -50.10 6.83
C GLU A 350 8.13 -50.20 6.20
N LYS A 351 8.61 -49.13 5.57
CA LYS A 351 9.90 -49.07 4.87
C LYS A 351 11.11 -49.06 5.81
N TYR A 352 10.97 -48.45 6.99
CA TYR A 352 12.08 -48.24 7.94
C TYR A 352 11.96 -49.07 9.23
N THR A 353 10.93 -49.92 9.39
CA THR A 353 10.88 -50.92 10.47
C THR A 353 11.93 -52.01 10.22
N PRO A 354 12.93 -52.20 11.10
CA PRO A 354 13.94 -53.25 10.93
C PRO A 354 13.29 -54.64 10.84
N LYS A 355 13.76 -55.49 9.91
CA LYS A 355 13.25 -56.87 9.70
C LYS A 355 13.15 -57.71 10.98
N LYS A 356 13.90 -57.36 12.03
CA LYS A 356 13.91 -58.05 13.34
C LYS A 356 12.55 -58.00 14.07
N TYR A 357 11.68 -57.04 13.78
CA TYR A 357 10.40 -56.87 14.48
C TYR A 357 9.16 -57.32 13.69
N ARG A 358 9.34 -57.96 12.52
CA ARG A 358 8.22 -58.45 11.69
C ARG A 358 7.74 -59.87 12.04
N LYS A 359 8.38 -60.55 13.00
CA LYS A 359 8.17 -61.98 13.27
C LYS A 359 7.25 -62.31 14.47
N ASP A 360 6.88 -61.33 15.29
CA ASP A 360 6.16 -61.65 16.54
C ASP A 360 4.63 -61.58 16.41
N ALA A 361 4.09 -61.46 15.18
CA ALA A 361 2.64 -61.40 14.92
C ALA A 361 2.11 -62.61 14.11
N ALA A 362 2.93 -63.64 13.87
CA ALA A 362 2.53 -64.82 13.10
C ALA A 362 2.37 -66.10 13.95
N ASP A 363 2.73 -66.07 15.23
CA ASP A 363 2.74 -67.26 16.11
C ASP A 363 1.81 -67.08 17.34
N GLU A 364 0.55 -66.70 17.12
CA GLU A 364 -0.55 -67.03 18.04
C GLU A 364 -1.78 -67.46 17.20
N VAL A 365 -1.84 -68.76 16.89
CA VAL A 365 -3.05 -69.49 16.46
C VAL A 365 -3.38 -70.52 17.53
#